data_AF-A0A7W1HTS3-F1
#
_entry.id   AF-A0A7W1HTS3-F1
#
_cell.length_a   1.000
_cell.length_b   1.000
_cell.length_c   1.000
_cell.angle_alpha   90.00
_cell.angle_beta   90.00
_cell.angle_gamma   90.00
#
_symmetry.space_group_name_H-M   'P 1'
#
loop_
_entity.id
_entity.type
_entity.pdbx_description
1 polymer ?
#
loop_
_entity_poly.entity_id
_entity_poly.type
_entity_poly.pdbx_seq_one_letter_code
_entity_poly.pdbx_strand_id
1 'polypeptide(L)'
;MAGALTLLAFAACTSATEPSRAPPAEARQNAEARQNKGADAGMQPFAYSAPAPEATPTAADGVYTRRVTLTQAGGAPVPCRRCAPYRFDAGRSTLTLDSGRYYVAHKPASPKVMGFASTGHFIVEGDRIVFFNDPNCTTTKGIYSWEASSAELTFGRRRDRCGIGLRAEFLTALPWTESGGA
;
A
#
# COMPACT_ATOMS: atom_id res chain seq x y z
N MET A 1 -20.56 26.24 68.61
CA MET A 1 -19.76 26.67 67.44
C MET A 1 -19.40 25.42 66.66
N ALA A 2 -20.04 25.24 65.50
CA ALA A 2 -19.79 24.13 64.58
C ALA A 2 -18.62 24.50 63.67
N GLY A 3 -17.68 23.56 63.46
CA GLY A 3 -16.55 23.71 62.54
C GLY A 3 -16.29 22.38 61.84
N ALA A 4 -16.51 22.37 60.53
CA ALA A 4 -16.65 21.20 59.68
C ALA A 4 -15.32 20.46 59.43
N LEU A 5 -15.39 19.12 59.46
CA LEU A 5 -14.32 18.22 59.02
C LEU A 5 -14.57 17.89 57.54
N THR A 6 -13.71 18.38 56.64
CA THR A 6 -13.80 18.11 55.20
C THR A 6 -13.07 16.79 54.88
N LEU A 7 -13.83 15.78 54.47
CA LEU A 7 -13.32 14.51 53.93
C LEU A 7 -12.92 14.68 52.46
N LEU A 8 -11.65 14.43 52.13
CA LEU A 8 -11.14 14.32 50.76
C LEU A 8 -11.38 12.89 50.25
N ALA A 9 -12.21 12.75 49.22
CA ALA A 9 -12.42 11.49 48.51
C ALA A 9 -11.36 11.32 47.40
N PHE A 10 -10.54 10.27 47.50
CA PHE A 10 -9.64 9.85 46.43
C PHE A 10 -10.43 9.02 45.41
N ALA A 11 -10.58 9.54 44.19
CA ALA A 11 -11.09 8.79 43.05
C ALA A 11 -9.98 7.87 42.50
N ALA A 12 -10.13 6.56 42.69
CA ALA A 12 -9.26 5.56 42.09
C ALA A 12 -9.70 5.29 40.63
N CYS A 13 -8.88 5.68 39.66
CA CYS A 13 -9.05 5.27 38.26
C CYS A 13 -8.54 3.83 38.08
N THR A 14 -9.44 2.86 38.17
CA THR A 14 -9.21 1.48 37.72
C THR A 14 -9.20 1.45 36.20
N SER A 15 -8.01 1.33 35.60
CA SER A 15 -7.89 1.04 34.17
C SER A 15 -8.17 -0.43 33.95
N ALA A 16 -9.37 -0.75 33.44
CA ALA A 16 -9.70 -2.09 32.99
C ALA A 16 -8.80 -2.43 31.78
N THR A 17 -7.91 -3.39 31.96
CA THR A 17 -7.17 -4.01 30.86
C THR A 17 -8.13 -4.96 30.14
N GLU A 18 -8.62 -4.56 28.97
CA GLU A 18 -9.37 -5.45 28.09
C GLU A 18 -8.48 -6.62 27.65
N PRO A 19 -8.93 -7.89 27.80
CA PRO A 19 -8.20 -9.01 27.23
C PRO A 19 -8.25 -8.89 25.71
N SER A 20 -7.08 -8.81 25.08
CA SER A 20 -6.88 -8.85 23.64
C SER A 20 -7.52 -10.13 23.06
N ARG A 21 -8.78 -10.02 22.64
CA ARG A 21 -9.52 -11.09 21.99
C ARG A 21 -8.79 -11.43 20.69
N ALA A 22 -8.37 -12.68 20.56
CA ALA A 22 -7.81 -13.16 19.31
C ALA A 22 -8.79 -12.84 18.16
N PRO A 23 -8.30 -12.43 16.97
CA PRO A 23 -9.16 -12.10 15.85
C PRO A 23 -10.08 -13.29 15.52
N PRO A 24 -11.32 -13.04 15.06
CA PRO A 24 -12.27 -14.10 14.72
C PRO A 24 -11.66 -15.10 13.75
N ALA A 25 -12.10 -16.36 13.80
CA ALA A 25 -11.62 -17.42 12.92
C ALA A 25 -11.72 -17.03 11.42
N GLU A 26 -12.72 -16.23 11.04
CA GLU A 26 -12.86 -15.67 9.69
C GLU A 26 -11.72 -14.71 9.32
N ALA A 27 -11.23 -13.88 10.24
CA ALA A 27 -10.09 -13.00 9.99
C ALA A 27 -8.78 -13.79 9.83
N ARG A 28 -8.64 -14.92 10.54
CA ARG A 28 -7.52 -15.85 10.36
C ARG A 28 -7.61 -16.61 9.03
N GLN A 29 -8.79 -17.10 8.69
CA GLN A 29 -9.03 -17.79 7.42
C GLN A 29 -8.85 -16.85 6.22
N ASN A 30 -9.21 -15.58 6.35
CA ASN A 30 -8.95 -14.56 5.34
C ASN A 30 -7.44 -14.26 5.20
N ALA A 31 -6.68 -14.29 6.30
CA ALA A 31 -5.22 -14.15 6.28
C ALA A 31 -4.52 -15.36 5.65
N GLU A 32 -4.97 -16.58 5.98
CA GLU A 32 -4.46 -17.84 5.42
C GLU A 32 -4.84 -18.03 3.94
N ALA A 33 -6.04 -17.59 3.54
CA ALA A 33 -6.47 -17.61 2.15
C ALA A 33 -5.71 -16.59 1.27
N ARG A 34 -5.30 -15.44 1.84
CA ARG A 34 -4.47 -14.42 1.18
C ARG A 34 -3.06 -14.93 0.87
N GLN A 35 -2.51 -15.87 1.64
CA GLN A 35 -1.18 -16.45 1.40
C GLN A 35 -1.10 -17.30 0.12
N ASN A 36 -2.21 -17.76 -0.44
CA ASN A 36 -2.22 -18.78 -1.50
C ASN A 36 -2.55 -18.29 -2.92
N LYS A 37 -2.56 -16.97 -3.21
CA LYS A 37 -2.92 -16.49 -4.57
C LYS A 37 -2.13 -15.27 -5.02
N GLY A 38 -1.08 -15.50 -5.83
CA GLY A 38 -0.37 -14.44 -6.55
C GLY A 38 0.95 -14.89 -7.18
N ALA A 39 0.88 -15.51 -8.37
CA ALA A 39 2.04 -15.91 -9.17
C ALA A 39 2.82 -14.68 -9.70
N ASP A 40 3.68 -14.12 -8.84
CA ASP A 40 5.04 -13.58 -9.06
C ASP A 40 5.69 -13.10 -7.73
N ALA A 41 5.09 -13.43 -6.58
CA ALA A 41 5.51 -13.02 -5.22
C ALA A 41 6.79 -13.72 -4.69
N GLY A 42 7.43 -14.58 -5.49
CA GLY A 42 8.53 -15.43 -5.03
C GLY A 42 9.93 -14.81 -5.07
N MET A 43 10.16 -13.77 -5.89
CA MET A 43 11.49 -13.18 -6.02
C MET A 43 11.70 -12.06 -5.01
N GLN A 44 12.63 -12.28 -4.08
CA GLN A 44 13.06 -11.28 -3.12
C GLN A 44 13.59 -10.03 -3.88
N PRO A 45 13.01 -8.84 -3.66
CA PRO A 45 13.51 -7.61 -4.27
C PRO A 45 14.94 -7.31 -3.80
N PHE A 46 15.75 -6.72 -4.67
CA PHE A 46 17.12 -6.34 -4.33
C PHE A 46 17.15 -5.13 -3.37
N ALA A 47 18.01 -5.19 -2.35
CA ALA A 47 18.13 -4.16 -1.32
C ALA A 47 19.04 -2.99 -1.75
N TYR A 48 18.54 -2.05 -2.56
CA TYR A 48 19.34 -0.93 -3.08
C TYR A 48 19.76 0.12 -2.04
N SER A 49 18.82 0.57 -1.21
CA SER A 49 18.97 1.77 -0.35
C SER A 49 18.79 1.50 1.14
N ALA A 50 18.18 0.37 1.49
CA ALA A 50 17.96 -0.07 2.85
C ALA A 50 17.88 -1.60 2.87
N PRO A 51 18.15 -2.25 4.01
CA PRO A 51 17.93 -3.68 4.16
C PRO A 51 16.49 -4.06 3.80
N ALA A 52 16.30 -5.28 3.32
CA ALA A 52 14.96 -5.83 3.20
C ALA A 52 14.30 -5.85 4.60
N PRO A 53 13.02 -5.46 4.72
CA PRO A 53 12.30 -5.58 5.97
C PRO A 53 12.09 -7.07 6.29
N GLU A 54 11.77 -7.34 7.56
CA GLU A 54 11.28 -8.66 7.96
C GLU A 54 10.00 -9.00 7.19
N ALA A 55 9.85 -10.27 6.82
CA ALA A 55 8.69 -10.77 6.09
C ALA A 55 7.50 -10.99 7.04
N THR A 56 7.00 -9.90 7.62
CA THR A 56 5.88 -9.91 8.56
C THR A 56 4.62 -9.39 7.87
N PRO A 57 3.46 -10.07 7.99
CA PRO A 57 2.20 -9.60 7.42
C PRO A 57 1.84 -8.18 7.87
N THR A 58 1.31 -7.39 6.94
CA THR A 58 0.90 -6.00 7.20
C THR A 58 -0.59 -5.81 6.97
N ALA A 59 -1.16 -4.78 7.59
CA ALA A 59 -2.57 -4.41 7.37
C ALA A 59 -2.85 -3.90 5.93
N ALA A 60 -1.80 -3.61 5.15
CA ALA A 60 -1.91 -3.22 3.74
C ALA A 60 -1.77 -4.41 2.78
N ASP A 61 -1.56 -5.64 3.28
CA ASP A 61 -1.33 -6.79 2.43
C ASP A 61 -2.56 -7.17 1.61
N GLY A 62 -2.34 -7.43 0.32
CA GLY A 62 -3.40 -7.77 -0.61
C GLY A 62 -2.97 -7.66 -2.07
N VAL A 63 -3.85 -8.11 -2.94
CA VAL A 63 -3.74 -7.92 -4.39
C VAL A 63 -4.78 -6.91 -4.80
N TYR A 64 -4.34 -5.79 -5.35
CA TYR A 64 -5.19 -4.71 -5.76
C TYR A 64 -5.10 -4.50 -7.26
N THR A 65 -6.21 -4.16 -7.89
CA THR A 65 -6.26 -3.84 -9.31
C THR A 65 -6.90 -2.50 -9.55
N ARG A 66 -6.56 -1.90 -10.69
CA ARG A 66 -7.17 -0.67 -11.15
C ARG A 66 -7.31 -0.68 -12.66
N ARG A 67 -8.43 -0.18 -13.17
CA ARG A 67 -8.62 0.13 -14.59
C ARG A 67 -8.70 1.63 -14.78
N VAL A 68 -7.85 2.15 -15.66
CA VAL A 68 -7.80 3.57 -16.02
C VAL A 68 -8.33 3.71 -17.44
N THR A 69 -9.35 4.54 -17.60
CA THR A 69 -9.94 4.89 -18.90
C THR A 69 -9.13 5.98 -19.62
N LEU A 70 -9.35 6.16 -20.92
CA LEU A 70 -8.72 7.24 -21.68
C LEU A 70 -9.03 8.61 -21.08
N THR A 71 -10.29 8.86 -20.70
CA THR A 71 -10.70 10.12 -20.08
C THR A 71 -9.97 10.38 -18.76
N GLN A 72 -9.84 9.36 -17.91
CA GLN A 72 -9.09 9.48 -16.66
C GLN A 72 -7.60 9.72 -16.90
N ALA A 73 -7.01 9.15 -17.96
CA ALA A 73 -5.61 9.34 -18.33
C ALA A 73 -5.34 10.64 -19.13
N GLY A 74 -6.32 11.52 -19.29
CA GLY A 74 -6.15 12.78 -20.03
C GLY A 74 -6.27 12.67 -21.56
N GLY A 75 -6.80 11.56 -22.08
CA GLY A 75 -7.18 11.39 -23.48
C GLY A 75 -6.43 10.27 -24.21
N ALA A 76 -6.23 10.46 -25.53
CA ALA A 76 -5.55 9.49 -26.36
C ALA A 76 -4.06 9.37 -25.98
N PRO A 77 -3.51 8.14 -25.88
CA PRO A 77 -2.15 7.96 -25.43
C PRO A 77 -1.15 8.48 -26.48
N VAL A 78 -0.10 9.14 -26.01
CA VAL A 78 1.06 9.48 -26.84
C VAL A 78 1.87 8.20 -27.07
N PRO A 79 2.11 7.77 -28.34
CA PRO A 79 2.92 6.60 -28.62
C PRO A 79 4.30 6.69 -27.96
N CYS A 80 4.66 5.66 -27.20
CA CYS A 80 5.92 5.63 -26.50
C CYS A 80 6.42 4.20 -26.27
N ARG A 81 7.59 3.91 -26.85
CA ARG A 81 8.24 2.60 -26.74
C ARG A 81 9.38 2.54 -25.72
N ARG A 82 9.78 3.67 -25.14
CA ARG A 82 10.89 3.78 -24.17
C ARG A 82 10.55 4.78 -23.07
N CYS A 83 9.35 4.67 -22.55
CA CYS A 83 8.87 5.59 -21.53
C CYS A 83 9.41 5.23 -20.15
N ALA A 84 9.55 6.26 -19.31
CA ALA A 84 9.77 6.06 -17.89
C ALA A 84 8.63 5.19 -17.31
N PRO A 85 8.93 4.31 -16.33
CA PRO A 85 7.92 3.58 -15.59
C PRO A 85 7.02 4.55 -14.81
N TYR A 86 5.90 4.04 -14.29
CA TYR A 86 4.93 4.83 -13.52
C TYR A 86 4.22 5.96 -14.28
N ARG A 87 4.19 5.90 -15.61
CA ARG A 87 3.26 6.78 -16.34
C ARG A 87 1.83 6.41 -16.03
N PHE A 88 1.00 7.44 -15.84
CA PHE A 88 -0.43 7.28 -15.65
C PHE A 88 -1.14 7.23 -17.00
N ASP A 89 -1.04 6.09 -17.68
CA ASP A 89 -1.69 5.82 -18.96
C ASP A 89 -2.96 4.96 -18.77
N ALA A 90 -3.88 5.00 -19.75
CA ALA A 90 -5.06 4.15 -19.76
C ALA A 90 -4.66 2.66 -19.88
N GLY A 91 -5.31 1.79 -19.11
CA GLY A 91 -4.96 0.38 -19.05
C GLY A 91 -5.38 -0.28 -17.75
N ARG A 92 -4.79 -1.44 -17.47
CA ARG A 92 -5.00 -2.19 -16.22
C ARG A 92 -3.70 -2.24 -15.44
N SER A 93 -3.78 -1.90 -14.15
CA SER A 93 -2.67 -2.03 -13.22
C SER A 93 -3.00 -3.05 -12.14
N THR A 94 -1.96 -3.71 -11.63
CA THR A 94 -2.01 -4.59 -10.46
C THR A 94 -0.94 -4.11 -9.48
N LEU A 95 -1.30 -4.06 -8.20
CA LEU A 95 -0.40 -3.83 -7.08
C LEU A 95 -0.56 -4.98 -6.10
N THR A 96 0.50 -5.70 -5.82
CA THR A 96 0.55 -6.73 -4.79
C THR A 96 1.39 -6.20 -3.64
N LEU A 97 0.85 -6.28 -2.43
CA LEU A 97 1.53 -6.01 -1.17
C LEU A 97 1.52 -7.31 -0.36
N ASP A 98 2.70 -7.82 -0.01
CA ASP A 98 2.85 -9.06 0.74
C ASP A 98 4.04 -8.93 1.68
N SER A 99 3.76 -8.88 2.99
CA SER A 99 4.76 -9.06 4.04
C SER A 99 6.02 -8.21 3.84
N GLY A 100 5.84 -6.92 3.55
CA GLY A 100 6.94 -5.97 3.31
C GLY A 100 7.57 -5.99 1.91
N ARG A 101 6.99 -6.72 0.95
CA ARG A 101 7.38 -6.74 -0.46
C ARG A 101 6.23 -6.24 -1.32
N TYR A 102 6.54 -5.46 -2.34
CA TYR A 102 5.54 -5.06 -3.33
C TYR A 102 5.93 -5.46 -4.73
N TYR A 103 4.91 -5.73 -5.55
CA TYR A 103 5.01 -5.83 -6.98
C TYR A 103 3.96 -4.94 -7.62
N VAL A 104 4.34 -4.17 -8.62
CA VAL A 104 3.42 -3.30 -9.35
C VAL A 104 3.63 -3.48 -10.84
N ALA A 105 2.54 -3.68 -11.57
CA ALA A 105 2.57 -3.81 -13.02
C ALA A 105 1.46 -2.99 -13.66
N HIS A 106 1.74 -2.48 -14.85
CA HIS A 106 0.77 -1.78 -15.69
C HIS A 106 0.79 -2.35 -17.10
N LYS A 107 -0.38 -2.76 -17.58
CA LYS A 107 -0.64 -3.15 -18.96
C LYS A 107 -1.47 -2.06 -19.65
N PRO A 108 -0.88 -1.27 -20.55
CA PRO A 108 -1.59 -0.23 -21.28
C PRO A 108 -2.70 -0.80 -22.15
N ALA A 109 -3.74 0.01 -22.37
CA ALA A 109 -4.83 -0.32 -23.29
C ALA A 109 -4.41 -0.24 -24.77
N SER A 110 -3.40 0.58 -25.08
CA SER A 110 -2.90 0.78 -26.45
C SER A 110 -1.61 0.00 -26.70
N PRO A 111 -1.48 -0.71 -27.83
CA PRO A 111 -0.22 -1.38 -28.20
C PRO A 111 0.90 -0.40 -28.58
N LYS A 112 0.59 0.89 -28.70
CA LYS A 112 1.56 1.95 -28.97
C LYS A 112 2.27 2.46 -27.71
N VAL A 113 1.82 2.02 -26.52
CA VAL A 113 2.41 2.36 -25.23
C VAL A 113 2.98 1.09 -24.62
N MET A 114 4.23 1.15 -24.16
CA MET A 114 4.81 0.05 -23.40
C MET A 114 4.35 0.07 -21.94
N GLY A 115 4.01 -1.10 -21.43
CA GLY A 115 3.75 -1.29 -20.00
C GLY A 115 5.03 -1.26 -19.18
N PHE A 116 4.86 -1.38 -17.87
CA PHE A 116 5.98 -1.51 -16.94
C PHE A 116 5.64 -2.51 -15.85
N ALA A 117 6.68 -3.02 -15.20
CA ALA A 117 6.60 -3.72 -13.95
C ALA A 117 7.74 -3.25 -13.04
N SER A 118 7.51 -3.27 -11.74
CA SER A 118 8.50 -2.94 -10.73
C SER A 118 8.25 -3.74 -9.46
N THR A 119 9.31 -3.95 -8.69
CA THR A 119 9.27 -4.65 -7.41
C THR A 119 10.15 -3.93 -6.41
N GLY A 120 9.84 -4.05 -5.12
CA GLY A 120 10.61 -3.42 -4.06
C GLY A 120 10.08 -3.81 -2.70
N HIS A 121 10.47 -3.05 -1.69
CA HIS A 121 10.07 -3.27 -0.31
C HIS A 121 9.14 -2.16 0.17
N PHE A 122 8.32 -2.49 1.16
CA PHE A 122 7.55 -1.51 1.89
C PHE A 122 7.53 -1.78 3.39
N ILE A 123 7.22 -0.74 4.15
CA ILE A 123 6.90 -0.83 5.58
C ILE A 123 5.68 0.03 5.88
N VAL A 124 4.94 -0.36 6.91
CA VAL A 124 3.75 0.35 7.40
C VAL A 124 3.99 0.79 8.84
N GLU A 125 3.72 2.05 9.13
CA GLU A 125 3.87 2.67 10.44
C GLU A 125 2.68 3.61 10.68
N GLY A 126 1.65 3.13 11.38
CA GLY A 126 0.41 3.89 11.58
C GLY A 126 -0.26 4.24 10.23
N ASP A 127 -0.55 5.52 10.03
CA ASP A 127 -1.17 6.07 8.82
C ASP A 127 -0.19 6.26 7.65
N ARG A 128 1.04 5.75 7.77
CA ARG A 128 2.13 5.93 6.80
C ARG A 128 2.57 4.60 6.20
N ILE A 129 2.69 4.58 4.88
CA ILE A 129 3.37 3.51 4.13
C ILE A 129 4.58 4.08 3.41
N VAL A 130 5.69 3.34 3.40
CA VAL A 130 6.94 3.73 2.76
C VAL A 130 7.35 2.68 1.74
N PHE A 131 7.45 3.06 0.46
CA PHE A 131 7.96 2.24 -0.64
C PHE A 131 9.43 2.55 -0.91
N PHE A 132 10.29 1.54 -0.98
CA PHE A 132 11.73 1.68 -1.18
C PHE A 132 12.32 0.48 -1.92
N ASN A 133 13.61 0.56 -2.27
CA ASN A 133 14.31 -0.49 -3.03
C ASN A 133 13.68 -0.83 -4.40
N ASP A 134 12.98 0.14 -4.99
CA ASP A 134 12.53 0.06 -6.37
C ASP A 134 13.72 0.16 -7.34
N PRO A 135 13.85 -0.72 -8.35
CA PRO A 135 14.92 -0.63 -9.35
C PRO A 135 14.88 0.65 -10.18
N ASN A 136 13.73 1.31 -10.28
CA ASN A 136 13.54 2.60 -10.96
C ASN A 136 13.71 3.79 -10.01
N CYS A 137 13.85 3.54 -8.70
CA CYS A 137 13.97 4.56 -7.64
C CYS A 137 15.06 4.20 -6.62
N THR A 138 16.21 3.69 -7.08
CA THR A 138 17.21 3.01 -6.22
C THR A 138 17.71 3.81 -5.03
N THR A 139 17.65 5.13 -5.07
CA THR A 139 18.08 6.04 -3.99
C THR A 139 16.92 6.79 -3.31
N THR A 140 15.68 6.54 -3.70
CA THR A 140 14.51 7.33 -3.29
C THR A 140 13.43 6.48 -2.62
N LYS A 141 13.08 6.88 -1.39
CA LYS A 141 11.89 6.38 -0.69
C LYS A 141 10.66 7.20 -1.08
N GLY A 142 9.53 6.51 -1.30
CA GLY A 142 8.22 7.11 -1.47
C GLY A 142 7.42 6.95 -0.19
N ILE A 143 6.84 8.04 0.32
CA ILE A 143 6.12 8.10 1.58
C ILE A 143 4.70 8.58 1.30
N TYR A 144 3.73 7.82 1.78
CA TYR A 144 2.32 8.04 1.51
C TYR A 144 1.50 7.93 2.80
N SER A 145 0.42 8.71 2.90
CA SER A 145 -0.71 8.28 3.73
C SER A 145 -1.39 7.10 3.04
N TRP A 146 -2.00 6.21 3.80
CA TRP A 146 -2.73 5.10 3.24
C TRP A 146 -3.97 4.79 4.07
N GLU A 147 -5.01 4.33 3.39
CA GLU A 147 -6.23 3.81 4.00
C GLU A 147 -6.67 2.58 3.22
N ALA A 148 -6.95 1.50 3.93
CA ALA A 148 -7.53 0.29 3.36
C ALA A 148 -8.89 0.00 3.99
N SER A 149 -9.82 -0.41 3.13
CA SER A 149 -11.11 -1.00 3.49
C SER A 149 -11.19 -2.42 2.91
N SER A 150 -12.32 -3.10 3.12
CA SER A 150 -12.57 -4.43 2.52
C SER A 150 -12.73 -4.43 0.99
N ALA A 151 -12.71 -3.26 0.35
CA ALA A 151 -12.93 -3.12 -1.09
C ALA A 151 -11.85 -2.30 -1.77
N GLU A 152 -11.21 -1.37 -1.07
CA GLU A 152 -10.32 -0.38 -1.69
C GLU A 152 -9.10 -0.05 -0.82
N LEU A 153 -8.00 0.26 -1.50
CA LEU A 153 -6.78 0.86 -0.97
C LEU A 153 -6.57 2.21 -1.63
N THR A 154 -6.37 3.24 -0.82
CA THR A 154 -6.07 4.60 -1.30
C THR A 154 -4.74 5.08 -0.74
N PHE A 155 -4.08 5.94 -1.50
CA PHE A 155 -2.82 6.57 -1.09
C PHE A 155 -2.91 8.09 -1.24
N GLY A 156 -2.42 8.82 -0.24
CA GLY A 156 -2.17 10.26 -0.34
C GLY A 156 -0.67 10.53 -0.39
N ARG A 157 -0.23 11.36 -1.33
CA ARG A 157 1.20 11.69 -1.48
C ARG A 157 1.66 12.54 -0.30
N ARG A 158 2.63 12.07 0.48
CA ARG A 158 3.36 12.90 1.46
C ARG A 158 4.71 13.33 0.92
N ARG A 159 5.52 12.38 0.43
CA ARG A 159 6.83 12.67 -0.17
C ARG A 159 7.26 11.54 -1.11
N ASP A 160 7.35 11.82 -2.39
CA ASP A 160 8.02 10.95 -3.34
C ASP A 160 8.51 11.77 -4.53
N ARG A 161 9.78 11.56 -4.90
CA ARG A 161 10.44 12.23 -6.04
C ARG A 161 10.87 11.24 -7.12
N CYS A 162 10.56 9.95 -6.97
CA CYS A 162 10.95 8.94 -7.95
C CYS A 162 10.37 9.25 -9.33
N GLY A 163 11.22 9.11 -10.36
CA GLY A 163 10.83 9.34 -11.74
C GLY A 163 10.27 10.74 -11.96
N ILE A 164 10.82 11.77 -11.30
CA ILE A 164 10.30 13.15 -11.36
C ILE A 164 8.84 13.24 -10.87
N GLY A 165 8.48 12.40 -9.89
CA GLY A 165 7.14 12.36 -9.29
C GLY A 165 6.16 11.39 -9.93
N LEU A 166 6.55 10.70 -11.01
CA LEU A 166 5.68 9.75 -11.72
C LEU A 166 5.18 8.61 -10.82
N ARG A 167 6.02 8.04 -9.94
CA ARG A 167 5.57 6.99 -9.00
C ARG A 167 4.46 7.50 -8.09
N ALA A 168 4.59 8.75 -7.62
CA ALA A 168 3.60 9.37 -6.76
C ALA A 168 2.27 9.55 -7.52
N GLU A 169 2.33 10.17 -8.69
CA GLU A 169 1.17 10.37 -9.56
C GLU A 169 0.45 9.05 -9.84
N PHE A 170 1.20 8.02 -10.25
CA PHE A 170 0.63 6.71 -10.53
C PHE A 170 -0.04 6.06 -9.32
N LEU A 171 0.62 6.04 -8.16
CA LEU A 171 0.09 5.36 -6.98
C LEU A 171 -1.14 6.08 -6.40
N THR A 172 -1.19 7.42 -6.47
CA THR A 172 -2.24 8.22 -5.82
C THR A 172 -3.36 8.69 -6.76
N ALA A 173 -3.25 8.51 -8.08
CA ALA A 173 -4.21 9.09 -9.02
C ALA A 173 -5.67 8.64 -8.80
N LEU A 174 -5.88 7.39 -8.37
CA LEU A 174 -7.19 6.77 -8.23
C LEU A 174 -7.12 5.62 -7.21
N PRO A 175 -8.22 5.30 -6.50
CA PRO A 175 -8.30 4.14 -5.63
C PRO A 175 -7.92 2.83 -6.32
N TRP A 176 -7.40 1.91 -5.53
CA TRP A 176 -7.07 0.55 -5.94
C TRP A 176 -8.14 -0.39 -5.40
N THR A 177 -8.78 -1.16 -6.25
CA THR A 177 -9.81 -2.11 -5.83
C THR A 177 -9.15 -3.40 -5.36
N GLU A 178 -9.48 -3.86 -4.17
CA GLU A 178 -9.05 -5.17 -3.68
C GLU A 178 -9.60 -6.25 -4.60
N SER A 179 -8.70 -7.08 -5.12
CA SER A 179 -9.05 -8.22 -5.96
C SER A 179 -9.41 -9.35 -5.00
N GLY A 180 -10.63 -9.31 -4.48
CA GLY A 180 -11.16 -10.36 -3.63
C GLY A 180 -10.95 -11.73 -4.29
N GLY A 181 -10.45 -12.69 -3.52
CA GLY A 181 -10.38 -14.08 -3.96
C GLY A 181 -11.79 -14.56 -4.31
N ALA A 182 -12.12 -14.54 -5.60
CA ALA A 182 -13.11 -15.45 -6.15
C ALA A 182 -12.63 -16.89 -5.98
#